data_AF-A0AAN3BQ27-F1
#
_entry.id   AF-A0AAN3BQ27-F1
#
_cell.length_a   1.000
_cell.length_b   1.000
_cell.length_c   1.000
_cell.angle_alpha   90.00
_cell.angle_beta   90.00
_cell.angle_gamma   90.00
#
_symmetry.space_group_name_H-M   'P 1'
#
loop_
_entity.id
_entity.type
_entity.pdbx_description
1 polymer ?
#
loop_
_entity_poly.entity_id
_entity_poly.type
_entity_poly.pdbx_seq_one_letter_code
_entity_poly.pdbx_strand_id
1 'polypeptide(L)'
;MKKKYIVPISILSIVVILFGMYFIYSNIQAQRFFKSHQNNDSLVEQSQFIYKNKWRRISRILSDLEVDYKTNNWDQFIEVIYVSTNDGTFTFAPQNDDYILMSYSFNRDTYVKLKLEKNDQIEPSFDSNNLSEEEIKVYRKKILDEYRDLLDRIYQNQ
;
A
#
# COMPACT_ATOMS: atom_id res chain seq x y z
N MET A 1 1.96 50.08 -14.96
CA MET A 1 2.31 49.57 -13.62
C MET A 1 3.69 50.09 -13.22
N LYS A 2 3.90 50.59 -11.99
CA LYS A 2 5.23 51.01 -11.54
C LYS A 2 6.15 49.78 -11.51
N LYS A 3 7.37 49.87 -12.09
CA LYS A 3 8.35 48.76 -12.17
C LYS A 3 8.58 48.03 -10.84
N LYS A 4 8.39 48.73 -9.70
CA LYS A 4 8.48 48.20 -8.33
C LYS A 4 7.53 47.01 -8.04
N TYR A 5 6.40 46.90 -8.73
CA TYR A 5 5.41 45.84 -8.48
C TYR A 5 5.50 44.64 -9.41
N ILE A 6 6.32 44.71 -10.48
CA ILE A 6 6.44 43.62 -11.44
C ILE A 6 7.09 42.40 -10.80
N VAL A 7 8.22 42.59 -10.10
CA VAL A 7 8.98 41.50 -9.48
C VAL A 7 8.17 40.77 -8.38
N PRO A 8 7.51 41.46 -7.43
CA PRO A 8 6.66 40.79 -6.44
C PRO A 8 5.48 40.02 -7.04
N ILE A 9 4.82 40.57 -8.07
CA ILE A 9 3.70 39.91 -8.76
C ILE A 9 4.20 38.65 -9.48
N SER A 10 5.35 38.72 -10.16
CA SER A 10 5.94 37.55 -10.82
C SER A 10 6.30 36.43 -9.82
N ILE A 11 6.89 36.78 -8.66
CA ILE A 11 7.20 35.80 -7.61
C ILE A 11 5.91 35.17 -7.07
N LEU A 12 4.88 35.98 -6.78
CA LEU A 12 3.60 35.48 -6.29
C LEU A 12 2.96 34.52 -7.30
N SER A 13 2.97 34.86 -8.59
CA SER A 13 2.46 34.00 -9.66
C SER A 13 3.21 32.66 -9.72
N ILE A 14 4.53 32.65 -9.58
CA ILE A 14 5.32 31.41 -9.54
C ILE A 14 4.92 30.56 -8.33
N VAL A 15 4.79 31.17 -7.14
CA VAL A 15 4.36 30.46 -5.92
C VAL A 15 2.98 29.83 -6.12
N VAL A 16 2.01 30.59 -6.65
CA VAL A 16 0.66 30.07 -6.93
C VAL A 16 0.70 28.90 -7.92
N ILE A 17 1.51 28.98 -8.97
CA ILE A 17 1.67 27.89 -9.95
C ILE A 17 2.29 26.65 -9.29
N LEU A 18 3.34 26.82 -8.47
CA LEU A 18 3.98 25.71 -7.75
C LEU A 18 3.01 25.02 -6.78
N PHE A 19 2.25 25.80 -6.00
CA PHE A 19 1.21 25.26 -5.11
C PHE A 19 0.09 24.55 -5.89
N GLY A 20 -0.37 25.14 -7.00
CA GLY A 20 -1.39 24.53 -7.86
C GLY A 20 -0.92 23.20 -8.48
N MET A 21 0.30 23.17 -9.02
CA MET A 21 0.88 21.93 -9.55
C MET A 21 1.05 20.87 -8.47
N TYR A 22 1.51 21.25 -7.27
CA TYR A 22 1.62 20.34 -6.14
C TYR A 22 0.27 19.74 -5.75
N PHE A 23 -0.77 20.58 -5.65
CA PHE A 23 -2.13 20.13 -5.30
C PHE A 23 -2.72 19.18 -6.36
N ILE A 24 -2.55 19.50 -7.64
CA ILE A 24 -3.01 18.62 -8.74
C ILE A 24 -2.24 17.29 -8.71
N TYR A 25 -0.92 17.35 -8.60
CA TYR A 25 -0.07 16.17 -8.55
C TYR A 25 -0.44 15.25 -7.37
N SER A 26 -0.66 15.84 -6.18
CA SER A 26 -1.08 15.10 -4.98
C SER A 26 -2.44 14.43 -5.17
N ASN A 27 -3.42 15.12 -5.76
CA ASN A 27 -4.73 14.53 -6.06
C ASN A 27 -4.65 13.40 -7.09
N ILE A 28 -3.83 13.56 -8.14
CA ILE A 28 -3.62 12.49 -9.13
C ILE A 28 -3.04 11.25 -8.46
N GLN A 29 -2.01 11.43 -7.61
CA GLN A 29 -1.40 10.33 -6.88
C GLN A 29 -2.41 9.62 -5.97
N ALA A 30 -3.22 10.37 -5.22
CA ALA A 30 -4.26 9.81 -4.35
C ALA A 30 -5.34 9.00 -5.09
N GLN A 31 -5.52 9.23 -6.39
CA GLN A 31 -6.47 8.50 -7.24
C GLN A 31 -5.87 7.27 -7.93
N ARG A 32 -4.54 7.11 -7.94
CA ARG A 32 -3.89 6.04 -8.73
C ARG A 32 -4.28 4.65 -8.25
N PHE A 33 -4.34 4.44 -6.94
CA PHE A 33 -4.83 3.18 -6.38
C PHE A 33 -6.24 2.86 -6.90
N PHE A 34 -7.18 3.79 -6.75
CA PHE A 34 -8.58 3.56 -7.14
C PHE A 34 -8.75 3.32 -8.65
N LYS A 35 -7.99 4.04 -9.49
CA LYS A 35 -7.98 3.80 -10.94
C LYS A 35 -7.39 2.43 -11.28
N SER A 36 -6.30 2.07 -10.64
CA SER A 36 -5.61 0.80 -10.86
C SER A 36 -6.48 -0.39 -10.45
N HIS A 37 -7.16 -0.27 -9.31
CA HIS A 37 -8.14 -1.24 -8.84
C HIS A 37 -9.35 -1.33 -9.79
N GLN A 38 -9.88 -0.20 -10.25
CA GLN A 38 -10.99 -0.18 -11.22
C GLN A 38 -10.62 -0.84 -12.57
N ASN A 39 -9.36 -0.69 -13.00
CA ASN A 39 -8.85 -1.31 -14.22
C ASN A 39 -8.50 -2.79 -14.05
N ASN A 40 -8.56 -3.31 -12.83
CA ASN A 40 -8.10 -4.66 -12.48
C ASN A 40 -6.63 -4.89 -12.89
N ASP A 41 -5.79 -3.88 -12.65
CA ASP A 41 -4.34 -3.98 -12.81
C ASP A 41 -3.79 -5.03 -11.81
N SER A 42 -2.52 -5.43 -11.96
CA SER A 42 -1.92 -6.45 -11.09
C SER A 42 -1.95 -6.05 -9.62
N LEU A 43 -2.01 -7.04 -8.72
CA LEU A 43 -2.06 -6.77 -7.27
C LEU A 43 -0.83 -5.97 -6.85
N VAL A 44 0.34 -6.27 -7.40
CA VAL A 44 1.56 -5.51 -7.13
C VAL A 44 1.45 -4.05 -7.55
N GLU A 45 0.89 -3.76 -8.73
CA GLU A 45 0.70 -2.38 -9.20
C GLU A 45 -0.28 -1.61 -8.31
N GLN A 46 -1.42 -2.20 -7.95
CA GLN A 46 -2.38 -1.60 -7.03
C GLN A 46 -1.70 -1.25 -5.69
N SER A 47 -0.88 -2.17 -5.20
CA SER A 47 -0.20 -2.06 -3.91
C SER A 47 0.84 -0.96 -3.89
N GLN A 48 1.61 -0.79 -4.96
CA GLN A 48 2.57 0.31 -5.07
C GLN A 48 1.90 1.66 -4.83
N PHE A 49 0.66 1.84 -5.29
CA PHE A 49 -0.08 3.08 -5.08
C PHE A 49 -0.60 3.26 -3.66
N ILE A 50 -0.79 2.17 -2.89
CA ILE A 50 -1.08 2.24 -1.45
C ILE A 50 0.17 2.69 -0.70
N TYR A 51 1.32 2.04 -0.95
CA TYR A 51 2.53 2.25 -0.16
C TYR A 51 3.31 3.52 -0.54
N LYS A 52 3.27 3.97 -1.80
CA LYS A 52 3.98 5.18 -2.27
C LYS A 52 3.16 6.47 -2.16
N ASN A 53 1.92 6.41 -1.66
CA ASN A 53 1.09 7.61 -1.54
C ASN A 53 1.38 8.39 -0.26
N LYS A 54 1.61 9.71 -0.39
CA LYS A 54 1.67 10.60 0.79
C LYS A 54 0.25 10.83 1.35
N TRP A 55 -0.11 9.98 2.31
CA TRP A 55 -0.36 10.38 3.69
C TRP A 55 -1.58 11.21 4.10
N ARG A 56 -2.80 10.77 3.76
CA ARG A 56 -3.95 11.03 4.66
C ARG A 56 -5.12 10.13 4.35
N ARG A 57 -5.46 9.98 3.07
CA ARG A 57 -6.65 9.23 2.67
C ARG A 57 -6.51 7.74 2.95
N ILE A 58 -5.46 7.10 2.45
CA ILE A 58 -5.22 5.65 2.69
C ILE A 58 -5.03 5.38 4.18
N SER A 59 -4.18 6.14 4.87
CA SER A 59 -4.00 6.00 6.33
C SER A 59 -5.31 6.14 7.10
N ARG A 60 -6.16 7.14 6.75
CA ARG A 60 -7.49 7.30 7.35
C ARG A 60 -8.39 6.11 7.04
N ILE A 61 -8.43 5.64 5.79
CA ILE A 61 -9.20 4.45 5.40
C ILE A 61 -8.75 3.23 6.19
N LEU A 62 -7.44 3.00 6.32
CA LEU A 62 -6.91 1.90 7.13
C LEU A 62 -7.31 2.02 8.60
N SER A 63 -7.27 3.23 9.17
CA SER A 63 -7.76 3.48 10.52
C SER A 63 -9.28 3.25 10.65
N ASP A 64 -10.07 3.68 9.67
CA ASP A 64 -11.53 3.47 9.63
C ASP A 64 -11.88 1.97 9.50
N LEU A 65 -11.02 1.20 8.84
CA LEU A 65 -11.10 -0.26 8.71
C LEU A 65 -10.54 -1.02 9.92
N GLU A 66 -10.05 -0.32 10.96
CA GLU A 66 -9.38 -0.91 12.12
C GLU A 66 -8.18 -1.80 11.74
N VAL A 67 -7.47 -1.42 10.67
CA VAL A 67 -6.28 -2.11 10.16
C VAL A 67 -5.03 -1.38 10.64
N ASP A 68 -4.16 -2.12 11.34
CA ASP A 68 -2.89 -1.61 11.84
C ASP A 68 -1.88 -1.44 10.69
N TYR A 69 -1.03 -0.42 10.78
CA TYR A 69 0.04 -0.21 9.80
C TYR A 69 1.25 0.50 10.42
N LYS A 70 2.43 0.26 9.83
CA LYS A 70 3.68 0.94 10.17
C LYS A 70 4.06 1.92 9.06
N THR A 71 4.54 3.10 9.45
CA THR A 71 5.07 4.10 8.50
C THR A 71 6.56 4.33 8.70
N ASN A 72 7.26 4.70 7.62
CA ASN A 72 8.63 5.18 7.67
C ASN A 72 8.67 6.56 8.32
N ASN A 73 9.59 6.77 9.27
CA ASN A 73 9.69 8.04 10.01
C ASN A 73 10.11 9.23 9.14
N TRP A 74 10.73 8.99 7.97
CA TRP A 74 11.31 10.06 7.14
C TRP A 74 10.35 10.61 6.09
N ASP A 75 9.82 9.74 5.24
CA ASP A 75 8.92 10.11 4.14
C ASP A 75 7.45 9.91 4.48
N GLN A 76 7.19 9.31 5.65
CA GLN A 76 5.88 8.95 6.17
C GLN A 76 5.17 7.88 5.32
N PHE A 77 5.81 7.22 4.36
CA PHE A 77 5.14 6.18 3.60
C PHE A 77 4.75 4.97 4.45
N ILE A 78 3.64 4.32 4.10
CA ILE A 78 3.27 3.05 4.70
C ILE A 78 4.37 2.06 4.31
N GLU A 79 4.97 1.40 5.29
CA GLU A 79 5.97 0.35 5.08
C GLU A 79 5.34 -1.04 5.13
N VAL A 80 4.39 -1.23 6.06
CA VAL A 80 3.80 -2.53 6.35
C VAL A 80 2.36 -2.34 6.79
N ILE A 81 1.48 -3.23 6.33
CA ILE A 81 0.09 -3.34 6.80
C ILE A 81 -0.06 -4.65 7.57
N TYR A 82 -0.78 -4.61 8.69
CA TYR A 82 -1.08 -5.75 9.54
C TYR A 82 -2.60 -5.93 9.67
N VAL A 83 -3.10 -7.12 9.35
CA VAL A 83 -4.50 -7.48 9.60
C VAL A 83 -4.52 -8.57 10.65
N SER A 84 -4.95 -8.23 11.86
CA SER A 84 -5.01 -9.14 13.00
C SER A 84 -6.36 -9.86 13.02
N THR A 85 -6.30 -11.17 13.23
CA THR A 85 -7.47 -12.03 13.45
C THR A 85 -7.32 -12.74 14.80
N ASN A 86 -8.37 -13.43 15.24
CA ASN A 86 -8.32 -14.22 16.48
C ASN A 86 -7.21 -15.29 16.47
N ASP A 87 -6.86 -15.80 15.29
CA ASP A 87 -6.00 -16.98 15.14
C ASP A 87 -4.60 -16.65 14.62
N GLY A 88 -4.30 -15.36 14.40
CA GLY A 88 -3.01 -14.91 13.86
C GLY A 88 -3.08 -13.58 13.14
N THR A 89 -1.94 -13.15 12.59
CA THR A 89 -1.79 -11.85 11.94
C THR A 89 -1.29 -12.01 10.51
N PHE A 90 -2.00 -11.39 9.56
CA PHE A 90 -1.52 -11.20 8.20
C PHE A 90 -0.61 -9.98 8.14
N THR A 91 0.51 -10.09 7.44
CA THR A 91 1.44 -8.99 7.21
C THR A 91 1.68 -8.83 5.72
N PHE A 92 1.54 -7.60 5.23
CA PHE A 92 1.76 -7.23 3.84
C PHE A 92 2.82 -6.13 3.77
N ALA A 93 3.94 -6.42 3.10
CA ALA A 93 5.08 -5.51 3.03
C ALA A 93 5.63 -5.46 1.59
N PRO A 94 5.54 -4.33 0.87
CA PRO A 94 6.21 -4.17 -0.40
C PRO A 94 7.73 -4.26 -0.19
N GLN A 95 8.41 -4.93 -1.10
CA GLN A 95 9.86 -4.97 -1.13
C GLN A 95 10.29 -4.36 -2.47
N ASN A 96 10.37 -3.03 -2.48
CA ASN A 96 10.56 -2.19 -3.67
C ASN A 96 9.36 -2.27 -4.65
N ASP A 97 9.64 -2.00 -5.94
CA ASP A 97 8.65 -1.90 -7.03
C ASP A 97 8.41 -3.24 -7.73
N ASP A 98 8.98 -4.31 -7.21
CA ASP A 98 9.08 -5.58 -7.91
C ASP A 98 8.14 -6.63 -7.33
N TYR A 99 7.99 -6.67 -6.00
CA TYR A 99 7.15 -7.67 -5.34
C TYR A 99 6.61 -7.22 -3.99
N ILE A 100 5.62 -7.97 -3.51
CA ILE A 100 5.09 -7.85 -2.15
C ILE A 100 5.42 -9.14 -1.41
N LEU A 101 6.02 -8.99 -0.24
CA LEU A 101 6.15 -10.07 0.71
C LEU A 101 4.91 -10.09 1.60
N MET A 102 4.23 -11.22 1.61
CA MET A 102 3.03 -11.44 2.40
C MET A 102 3.24 -12.62 3.33
N SER A 103 2.59 -12.58 4.48
CA SER A 103 2.71 -13.68 5.44
C SER A 103 1.49 -13.80 6.34
N TYR A 104 1.33 -14.98 6.91
CA TYR A 104 0.44 -15.23 8.03
C TYR A 104 1.25 -15.83 9.18
N SER A 105 1.20 -15.19 10.35
CA SER A 105 1.88 -15.64 11.56
C SER A 105 0.86 -16.08 12.60
N PHE A 106 0.95 -17.34 13.04
CA PHE A 106 0.13 -17.88 14.13
C PHE A 106 0.70 -17.47 15.48
N ASN A 107 2.03 -17.44 15.55
CA ASN A 107 2.83 -17.03 16.69
C ASN A 107 4.23 -16.65 16.18
N ARG A 108 5.16 -16.40 17.09
CA ARG A 108 6.53 -15.98 16.75
C ARG A 108 7.30 -16.99 15.89
N ASP A 109 7.02 -18.28 16.06
CA ASP A 109 7.83 -19.38 15.52
C ASP A 109 7.15 -20.14 14.38
N THR A 110 5.84 -19.93 14.20
CA THR A 110 5.00 -20.61 13.19
C THR A 110 4.42 -19.59 12.24
N TYR A 111 4.78 -19.69 10.96
CA TYR A 111 4.34 -18.75 9.93
C TYR A 111 4.42 -19.36 8.53
N VAL A 112 3.61 -18.81 7.64
CA VAL A 112 3.62 -19.10 6.19
C VAL A 112 3.90 -17.81 5.45
N LYS A 113 4.81 -17.85 4.47
CA LYS A 113 5.15 -16.70 3.64
C LYS A 113 4.83 -16.94 2.17
N LEU A 114 4.58 -15.83 1.50
CA LEU A 114 4.29 -15.78 0.09
C LEU A 114 4.95 -14.56 -0.52
N LYS A 115 5.61 -14.75 -1.66
CA LYS A 115 6.14 -13.66 -2.46
C LYS A 115 5.28 -13.53 -3.71
N LEU A 116 4.72 -12.34 -3.93
CA LEU A 116 3.94 -12.04 -5.13
C LEU A 116 4.71 -11.05 -6.00
N GLU A 117 5.16 -11.53 -7.15
CA GLU A 117 5.90 -10.77 -8.15
C GLU A 117 5.00 -9.85 -8.95
N LYS A 118 5.60 -8.85 -9.63
CA LYS A 118 4.88 -7.84 -10.42
C LYS A 118 3.95 -8.40 -11.51
N ASN A 119 4.31 -9.57 -12.05
CA ASN A 119 3.53 -10.32 -13.03
C ASN A 119 2.49 -11.26 -12.38
N ASP A 120 2.18 -11.03 -11.11
CA ASP A 120 1.33 -11.85 -10.24
C ASP A 120 1.78 -13.32 -10.13
N GLN A 121 3.05 -13.62 -10.44
CA GLN A 121 3.61 -14.93 -10.16
C GLN A 121 3.82 -15.10 -8.67
N ILE A 122 3.37 -16.26 -8.18
CA ILE A 122 3.44 -16.63 -6.78
C ILE A 122 4.69 -17.49 -6.59
N GLU A 123 5.68 -16.96 -5.89
CA GLU A 123 6.86 -17.71 -5.50
C GLU A 123 6.72 -18.21 -4.04
N PRO A 124 6.98 -19.51 -3.79
CA PRO A 124 7.19 -20.02 -2.45
C PRO A 124 8.29 -19.21 -1.74
N SER A 125 8.04 -18.82 -0.50
CA SER A 125 9.06 -18.24 0.37
C SER A 125 9.37 -19.19 1.53
N PHE A 126 10.19 -18.73 2.48
CA PHE A 126 10.57 -19.48 3.66
C PHE A 126 9.35 -19.67 4.59
N ASP A 127 9.04 -20.92 4.95
CA ASP A 127 7.96 -21.29 5.87
C ASP A 127 8.52 -21.93 7.15
N SER A 128 7.73 -21.99 8.23
CA SER A 128 8.12 -22.71 9.44
C SER A 128 8.12 -24.24 9.24
N ASN A 129 9.11 -24.93 9.80
CA ASN A 129 9.33 -26.39 9.61
C ASN A 129 8.25 -27.31 10.19
N ASN A 130 7.24 -26.76 10.87
CA ASN A 130 6.24 -27.50 11.65
C ASN A 130 4.87 -27.60 10.97
N LEU A 131 4.75 -27.20 9.69
CA LEU A 131 3.52 -27.28 8.90
C LEU A 131 3.68 -28.29 7.75
N SER A 132 2.61 -28.99 7.40
CA SER A 132 2.59 -29.86 6.21
C SER A 132 2.52 -29.04 4.91
N GLU A 133 2.87 -29.65 3.77
CA GLU A 133 2.75 -28.99 2.47
C GLU A 133 1.30 -28.62 2.12
N GLU A 134 0.32 -29.44 2.53
CA GLU A 134 -1.10 -29.18 2.35
C GLU A 134 -1.54 -27.97 3.18
N GLU A 135 -1.10 -27.87 4.43
CA GLU A 135 -1.37 -26.71 5.28
C GLU A 135 -0.77 -25.44 4.67
N ILE A 136 0.48 -25.49 4.25
CA ILE A 136 1.17 -24.37 3.60
C ILE A 136 0.38 -23.89 2.36
N LYS A 137 -0.10 -24.80 1.50
CA LYS A 137 -0.91 -24.46 0.33
C LYS A 137 -2.21 -23.75 0.72
N VAL A 138 -2.90 -24.24 1.76
CA VAL A 138 -4.13 -23.63 2.26
C VAL A 138 -3.87 -22.22 2.78
N TYR A 139 -2.82 -22.02 3.59
CA TYR A 139 -2.49 -20.71 4.15
C TYR A 139 -2.02 -19.71 3.10
N ARG A 140 -1.26 -20.14 2.09
CA ARG A 140 -0.87 -19.25 0.97
C ARG A 140 -2.09 -18.74 0.20
N LYS A 141 -3.07 -19.60 -0.04
CA LYS A 141 -4.35 -19.16 -0.62
C LYS A 141 -5.06 -18.17 0.30
N LYS A 142 -5.16 -18.48 1.60
CA LYS A 142 -5.78 -17.60 2.60
C LYS A 142 -5.11 -16.21 2.63
N ILE A 143 -3.79 -16.14 2.55
CA ILE A 143 -3.02 -14.88 2.52
C ILE A 143 -3.40 -14.04 1.29
N LEU A 144 -3.48 -14.65 0.10
CA LEU A 144 -3.86 -13.94 -1.12
C LEU A 144 -5.30 -13.45 -1.08
N ASP A 145 -6.21 -14.29 -0.59
CA ASP A 145 -7.63 -13.95 -0.52
C ASP A 145 -7.85 -12.80 0.48
N GLU A 146 -7.18 -12.82 1.64
CA GLU A 146 -7.20 -11.71 2.59
C GLU A 146 -6.60 -10.43 1.99
N TYR A 147 -5.54 -10.55 1.19
CA TYR A 147 -4.94 -9.38 0.57
C TYR A 147 -5.88 -8.73 -0.46
N ARG A 148 -6.54 -9.54 -1.29
CA ARG A 148 -7.55 -9.05 -2.25
C ARG A 148 -8.69 -8.36 -1.53
N ASP A 149 -9.23 -9.00 -0.49
CA ASP A 149 -10.31 -8.44 0.32
C ASP A 149 -9.90 -7.10 0.98
N LEU A 150 -8.67 -6.98 1.46
CA LEU A 150 -8.14 -5.71 1.97
C LEU A 150 -8.14 -4.63 0.89
N LEU A 151 -7.66 -4.92 -0.33
CA LEU A 151 -7.65 -3.96 -1.43
C LEU A 151 -9.09 -3.54 -1.80
N ASP A 152 -10.02 -4.49 -1.87
CA ASP A 152 -11.43 -4.23 -2.13
C ASP A 152 -12.04 -3.33 -1.05
N ARG A 153 -11.78 -3.61 0.23
CA ARG A 153 -12.25 -2.77 1.35
C ARG A 153 -11.69 -1.36 1.30
N ILE A 154 -10.41 -1.19 0.95
CA ILE A 154 -9.80 0.13 0.77
C ILE A 154 -10.48 0.87 -0.40
N TYR A 155 -10.76 0.18 -1.50
CA TYR A 155 -11.42 0.76 -2.67
C TYR A 155 -12.86 1.20 -2.37
N GLN A 156 -13.62 0.38 -1.63
CA GLN A 156 -15.01 0.68 -1.25
C GLN A 156 -15.14 1.88 -0.30
N ASN A 157 -14.10 2.17 0.50
CA ASN A 157 -14.05 3.28 1.44
C ASN A 157 -13.50 4.59 0.83
N GLN A 158 -13.58 4.74 -0.50
CA GLN A 158 -13.14 5.94 -1.21
C GLN A 158 -13.92 7.20 -0.80
#